data_AF-A0AAD8HYJ5-F1
#
_entry.id   AF-A0AAD8HYJ5-F1
#
_cell.length_a   1.000
_cell.length_b   1.000
_cell.length_c   1.000
_cell.angle_alpha   90.00
_cell.angle_beta   90.00
_cell.angle_gamma   90.00
#
_symmetry.space_group_name_H-M   'P 1'
#
loop_
_entity.id
_entity.type
_entity.pdbx_description
1 polymer ?
#
loop_
_entity_poly.entity_id
_entity_poly.type
_entity_poly.pdbx_seq_one_letter_code
_entity_poly.pdbx_strand_id
1 'polypeptide(L)'
;MAILHVCYQHFTVTINGVGYGIMHVPKEVFDELDWEEQLELIFLEADYHRARYEHEEAMRRAREAARLRRLEEQDRVIGFARTMSKILHRKEEMRKKQKKEDPSSS
;
A
#
# COMPACT_ATOMS: atom_id res chain seq x y z
N MET A 1 -31.93 -32.03 1.08
CA MET A 1 -31.07 -31.07 0.36
C MET A 1 -31.18 -29.77 1.10
N ALA A 2 -30.04 -29.24 1.54
CA ALA A 2 -29.99 -27.90 2.10
C ALA A 2 -30.28 -26.90 0.97
N ILE A 3 -30.81 -25.73 1.32
CA ILE A 3 -30.90 -24.63 0.36
C ILE A 3 -29.61 -23.82 0.52
N LEU A 4 -28.66 -24.02 -0.39
CA LEU A 4 -27.41 -23.28 -0.46
C LEU A 4 -27.51 -22.14 -1.48
N HIS A 5 -27.18 -20.93 -1.05
CA HIS A 5 -26.97 -19.78 -1.92
C HIS A 5 -25.61 -19.16 -1.66
N VAL A 6 -24.77 -19.10 -2.69
CA VAL A 6 -23.41 -18.55 -2.60
C VAL A 6 -23.35 -17.15 -3.21
N CYS A 7 -22.79 -16.19 -2.47
CA CYS A 7 -22.45 -14.87 -2.97
C CYS A 7 -20.93 -14.72 -3.07
N TYR A 8 -20.40 -15.00 -4.27
CA TYR A 8 -18.98 -14.93 -4.58
C TYR A 8 -18.36 -13.54 -4.36
N GLN A 9 -19.12 -12.47 -4.63
CA GLN A 9 -18.64 -11.09 -4.53
C GLN A 9 -18.30 -10.68 -3.09
N HIS A 10 -19.05 -11.21 -2.11
CA HIS A 10 -18.91 -10.85 -0.70
C HIS A 10 -18.34 -12.00 0.15
N PHE A 11 -18.04 -13.14 -0.47
CA PHE A 11 -17.60 -14.36 0.22
C PHE A 11 -18.56 -14.75 1.37
N THR A 12 -19.86 -14.70 1.08
CA THR A 12 -20.92 -15.08 2.02
C THR A 12 -21.75 -16.21 1.46
N VAL A 13 -22.26 -17.06 2.33
CA VAL A 13 -23.15 -18.17 1.98
C VAL A 13 -24.42 -18.11 2.82
N THR A 14 -25.55 -18.49 2.24
CA THR A 14 -26.80 -18.69 2.97
C THR A 14 -27.14 -20.17 2.91
N ILE A 15 -27.24 -20.81 4.07
CA ILE A 15 -27.52 -22.25 4.22
C ILE A 15 -28.81 -22.36 5.01
N ASN A 16 -29.85 -22.97 4.42
CA ASN A 16 -31.15 -23.16 5.07
C ASN A 16 -31.75 -21.85 5.60
N GLY A 17 -31.54 -20.75 4.88
CA GLY A 17 -32.05 -19.41 5.24
C GLY A 17 -31.19 -18.65 6.26
N VAL A 18 -30.08 -19.21 6.73
CA VAL A 18 -29.13 -18.53 7.64
C VAL A 18 -27.89 -18.09 6.88
N GLY A 19 -27.53 -16.82 7.00
CA GLY A 19 -26.37 -16.22 6.35
C GLY A 19 -25.09 -16.32 7.18
N TYR A 20 -23.99 -16.68 6.52
CA TYR A 20 -22.64 -16.77 7.09
C TYR A 20 -21.63 -16.06 6.19
N GLY A 21 -20.59 -15.49 6.78
CA GLY A 21 -19.34 -15.28 6.04
C GLY A 21 -18.65 -16.63 5.85
N ILE A 22 -17.94 -16.83 4.73
CA ILE A 22 -17.35 -18.15 4.42
C ILE A 22 -16.40 -18.65 5.53
N MET A 23 -15.65 -17.74 6.15
CA MET A 23 -14.75 -18.05 7.28
C MET A 23 -15.46 -18.33 8.62
N HIS A 24 -16.79 -18.25 8.64
CA HIS A 24 -17.62 -18.31 9.84
C HIS A 24 -18.74 -19.36 9.74
N VAL A 25 -18.68 -20.24 8.73
CA VAL A 25 -19.58 -21.39 8.65
C VAL A 25 -19.21 -22.37 9.76
N PRO A 26 -20.13 -22.71 10.69
CA PRO A 26 -19.87 -23.70 11.73
C PRO A 26 -19.60 -25.08 11.12
N LYS A 27 -18.74 -25.87 11.77
CA LYS A 27 -18.40 -27.20 11.27
C LYS A 27 -19.63 -28.11 11.18
N GLU A 28 -20.53 -28.00 12.14
CA GLU A 28 -21.76 -28.78 12.18
C GLU A 28 -22.65 -28.50 10.97
N VAL A 29 -22.73 -27.23 10.56
CA VAL A 29 -23.47 -26.80 9.37
C VAL A 29 -22.78 -27.28 8.09
N PHE A 30 -21.45 -27.26 8.06
CA PHE A 30 -20.67 -27.75 6.92
C PHE A 30 -20.81 -29.28 6.74
N ASP A 31 -20.77 -30.03 7.84
CA ASP A 31 -20.88 -31.49 7.84
C ASP A 31 -22.30 -31.98 7.43
N GLU A 32 -23.32 -31.11 7.52
CA GLU A 32 -24.70 -31.38 7.06
C GLU A 32 -24.89 -31.22 5.54
N LEU A 33 -23.96 -30.56 4.86
CA LEU A 33 -23.98 -30.36 3.41
C LEU A 33 -23.59 -31.63 2.66
N ASP A 34 -24.06 -31.77 1.43
CA ASP A 34 -23.55 -32.81 0.54
C ASP A 34 -22.15 -32.47 0.01
N TRP A 35 -21.51 -33.44 -0.66
CA TRP A 35 -20.13 -33.29 -1.11
C TRP A 35 -19.96 -32.19 -2.18
N GLU A 36 -20.98 -31.91 -2.99
CA GLU A 36 -20.92 -30.88 -4.04
C GLU A 36 -20.99 -29.50 -3.40
N GLU A 37 -21.93 -29.33 -2.46
CA GLU A 37 -22.10 -28.14 -1.64
C GLU A 37 -20.82 -27.84 -0.82
N GLN A 38 -20.24 -28.86 -0.17
CA GLN A 38 -18.99 -28.73 0.57
C GLN A 38 -17.83 -28.25 -0.32
N LEU A 39 -17.70 -28.80 -1.53
CA LEU A 39 -16.66 -28.37 -2.46
C LEU A 39 -16.84 -26.91 -2.89
N GLU A 40 -18.08 -26.46 -3.11
CA GLU A 40 -18.36 -25.08 -3.45
C GLU A 40 -17.90 -24.12 -2.34
N LEU A 41 -18.14 -24.48 -1.08
CA LEU A 41 -17.65 -23.72 0.07
C LEU A 41 -16.12 -23.73 0.17
N ILE A 42 -15.47 -24.87 -0.06
CA ILE A 42 -14.01 -24.98 -0.05
C ILE A 42 -13.38 -24.08 -1.12
N PHE A 43 -13.94 -24.05 -2.34
CA PHE A 43 -13.45 -23.17 -3.39
C PHE A 43 -13.68 -21.70 -3.06
N LEU A 44 -14.83 -21.35 -2.48
CA LEU A 44 -15.11 -20.00 -2.04
C LEU A 44 -14.16 -19.54 -0.94
N GLU A 45 -13.81 -20.42 0.01
CA GLU A 45 -12.82 -20.15 1.07
C GLU A 45 -11.43 -19.91 0.47
N ALA A 46 -11.02 -20.73 -0.49
CA ALA A 46 -9.75 -20.57 -1.20
C ALA A 46 -9.68 -19.22 -1.93
N ASP A 47 -10.75 -18.83 -2.61
CA ASP A 47 -10.85 -17.53 -3.29
C ASP A 47 -10.83 -16.36 -2.31
N TYR A 48 -11.48 -16.49 -1.14
CA TYR A 48 -11.39 -15.49 -0.07
C TYR A 48 -9.94 -15.29 0.39
N HIS A 49 -9.21 -16.37 0.66
CA HIS A 49 -7.81 -16.31 1.08
C HIS A 49 -6.92 -15.68 0.00
N ARG A 50 -7.15 -16.05 -1.26
CA ARG A 50 -6.43 -15.47 -2.39
C ARG A 50 -6.69 -13.96 -2.50
N ALA A 51 -7.95 -13.54 -2.47
CA ALA A 51 -8.33 -12.13 -2.56
C ALA A 51 -7.73 -11.32 -1.40
N ARG A 52 -7.74 -11.88 -0.19
CA ARG A 52 -7.12 -11.25 0.98
C ARG A 52 -5.60 -11.12 0.81
N TYR A 53 -4.92 -12.16 0.35
CA TYR A 53 -3.48 -12.13 0.10
C TYR A 53 -3.11 -11.07 -0.96
N GLU A 54 -3.83 -11.02 -2.08
CA GLU A 54 -3.63 -10.02 -3.13
C GLU A 54 -3.82 -8.59 -2.59
N HIS A 55 -4.82 -8.36 -1.74
CA HIS A 55 -5.04 -7.07 -1.10
C HIS A 55 -3.91 -6.69 -0.14
N GLU A 56 -3.44 -7.61 0.70
CA GLU A 56 -2.32 -7.39 1.61
C GLU A 56 -1.01 -7.07 0.85
N GLU A 57 -0.73 -7.78 -0.25
CA GLU A 57 0.40 -7.48 -1.13
C GLU A 57 0.28 -6.10 -1.79
N ALA A 58 -0.90 -5.75 -2.31
CA ALA A 58 -1.14 -4.44 -2.92
C ALA A 58 -0.90 -3.31 -1.91
N MET A 59 -1.37 -3.48 -0.67
CA MET A 59 -1.15 -2.53 0.41
C MET A 59 0.33 -2.44 0.81
N ARG A 60 1.06 -3.55 0.82
CA ARG A 60 2.52 -3.54 1.05
C ARG A 60 3.25 -2.75 -0.03
N ARG A 61 2.98 -3.04 -1.31
CA ARG A 61 3.59 -2.32 -2.45
C ARG A 61 3.25 -0.83 -2.43
N ALA A 62 2.02 -0.46 -2.08
CA ALA A 62 1.62 0.94 -1.96
C ALA A 62 2.40 1.67 -0.85
N ARG A 63 2.62 1.03 0.30
CA ARG A 63 3.43 1.59 1.41
C ARG A 63 4.89 1.76 1.01
N GLU A 64 5.47 0.78 0.32
CA GLU A 64 6.84 0.86 -0.19
C GLU A 64 7.00 1.99 -1.22
N ALA A 65 6.07 2.10 -2.17
CA ALA A 65 6.06 3.19 -3.15
C ALA A 65 5.93 4.57 -2.47
N ALA A 66 5.08 4.69 -1.46
CA ALA A 66 4.94 5.93 -0.67
C ALA A 66 6.24 6.27 0.08
N ARG A 67 6.93 5.26 0.62
CA ARG A 67 8.23 5.43 1.28
C ARG A 67 9.30 5.92 0.29
N LEU A 68 9.38 5.32 -0.90
CA LEU A 68 10.33 5.73 -1.94
C LEU A 68 10.09 7.18 -2.37
N ARG A 69 8.84 7.56 -2.63
CA ARG A 69 8.49 8.96 -2.97
C ARG A 69 8.94 9.96 -1.91
N ARG A 70 8.85 9.61 -0.62
CA ARG A 70 9.34 10.47 0.47
C ARG A 70 10.87 10.61 0.46
N LEU A 71 11.59 9.53 0.18
CA LEU A 71 13.05 9.56 0.09
C LEU A 71 13.51 10.39 -1.10
N GLU A 72 12.88 10.23 -2.26
CA GLU A 72 13.15 11.05 -3.46
C GLU A 72 12.93 12.54 -3.17
N GLU A 73 11.87 12.90 -2.45
CA GLU A 73 11.60 14.28 -2.08
C GLU A 73 12.65 14.83 -1.10
N GLN A 74 13.07 14.03 -0.11
CA GLN A 74 14.17 14.42 0.78
C GLN A 74 15.47 14.67 0.01
N ASP A 75 15.82 13.78 -0.93
CA ASP A 75 17.02 13.93 -1.75
C ASP A 75 16.97 15.18 -2.63
N ARG A 76 15.78 15.53 -3.18
CA ARG A 76 15.59 16.78 -3.92
C ARG A 76 15.83 18.02 -3.04
N VAL A 77 15.26 18.04 -1.84
CA VAL A 77 15.44 19.15 -0.88
C VAL A 77 16.91 19.28 -0.49
N ILE A 78 17.57 18.17 -0.19
CA ILE A 78 19.01 18.15 0.15
C ILE A 78 19.85 18.64 -1.04
N GLY A 79 19.56 18.17 -2.26
CA GLY A 79 20.23 18.59 -3.48
C GLY A 79 20.08 20.10 -3.75
N PHE A 80 18.88 20.63 -3.55
CA PHE A 80 18.60 22.06 -3.65
C PHE A 80 19.40 22.87 -2.62
N ALA A 81 19.36 22.46 -1.34
CA ALA A 81 20.10 23.14 -0.28
C ALA A 81 21.62 23.15 -0.54
N ARG A 82 22.19 22.03 -1.01
CA ARG A 82 23.61 21.94 -1.41
C ARG A 82 23.93 22.91 -2.55
N THR A 83 23.05 23.02 -3.54
CA THR A 83 23.23 23.91 -4.69
C THR A 83 23.19 25.38 -4.26
N MET A 84 22.20 25.74 -3.44
CA MET A 84 22.08 27.10 -2.88
C MET A 84 23.28 27.47 -2.02
N SER A 85 23.76 26.55 -1.18
CA SER A 85 24.96 26.76 -0.38
C SER A 85 26.19 27.07 -1.26
N LYS A 86 26.40 26.32 -2.34
CA LYS A 86 27.47 26.59 -3.32
C LYS A 86 27.32 27.97 -3.98
N ILE A 87 26.11 28.36 -4.35
CA ILE A 87 25.84 29.68 -4.98
C ILE A 87 26.15 30.81 -4.00
N LEU A 88 25.66 30.70 -2.77
CA LEU A 88 25.88 31.70 -1.72
C LEU A 88 27.38 31.84 -1.42
N HIS A 89 28.10 30.72 -1.31
CA HIS A 89 29.53 30.74 -1.07
C HIS A 89 30.30 31.44 -2.21
N ARG A 90 30.00 31.11 -3.48
CA ARG A 90 30.59 31.80 -4.64
C ARG A 90 30.29 33.31 -4.66
N LYS A 91 29.07 33.72 -4.32
CA LYS A 91 28.69 35.15 -4.21
C LYS A 91 29.49 35.85 -3.12
N GLU A 92 29.70 35.20 -1.98
CA GLU A 92 30.49 35.75 -0.88
C GLU A 92 31.97 35.91 -1.26
N GLU A 93 32.55 34.91 -1.93
CA GLU A 93 33.93 35.00 -2.45
C GLU A 93 34.08 36.13 -3.47
N MET A 94 33.13 36.29 -4.41
CA MET A 94 33.15 37.40 -5.37
C MET A 94 33.04 38.77 -4.67
N ARG A 95 32.19 38.92 -3.65
CA ARG A 95 32.13 40.14 -2.85
C ARG A 95 33.43 40.43 -2.10
N LYS A 96 34.10 39.41 -1.57
CA LYS A 96 35.41 39.56 -0.90
C LYS A 96 36.51 39.96 -1.88
N LYS A 97 36.46 39.47 -3.12
CA LYS A 97 37.40 39.86 -4.19
C LYS A 97 37.14 41.29 -4.67
N GLN A 98 35.88 41.68 -4.91
CA GLN A 98 35.53 43.07 -5.23
C GLN A 98 35.93 44.06 -4.13
N LYS A 99 35.74 43.73 -2.85
CA LYS A 99 36.22 44.56 -1.73
C LYS A 99 37.75 44.70 -1.64
N LYS A 100 38.52 43.79 -2.25
CA LYS A 100 39.98 43.89 -2.33
C LYS A 100 40.46 44.65 -3.57
N GLU A 101 39.63 44.71 -4.62
CA GLU A 101 39.91 45.37 -5.89
C GLU A 101 39.34 46.80 -6.00
N ASP A 102 38.47 47.22 -5.06
CA ASP A 102 38.15 48.63 -4.80
C ASP A 102 38.98 49.20 -3.63
N PRO A 103 40.29 49.48 -3.80
CA PRO A 103 40.95 50.56 -3.09
C PRO A 103 40.78 51.84 -3.92
N SER A 104 39.61 52.45 -3.87
CA SER A 104 39.45 53.78 -4.48
C SER A 104 39.19 54.82 -3.40
N SER A 105 40.12 55.77 -3.36
CA SER A 105 40.02 57.15 -2.88
C SER A 105 40.48 57.45 -1.44
N SER A 106 41.58 58.23 -1.42
CA SER A 106 42.30 58.93 -0.35
C SER A 106 43.42 58.19 0.36
#